data_AF-A0A966Q4K0-F1
#
_entry.id   AF-A0A966Q4K0-F1
#
_cell.length_a   1.000
_cell.length_b   1.000
_cell.length_c   1.000
_cell.angle_alpha   90.00
_cell.angle_beta   90.00
_cell.angle_gamma   90.00
#
_symmetry.space_group_name_H-M   'P 1'
#
loop_
_entity.id
_entity.type
_entity.pdbx_description
1 polymer ?
#
loop_
_entity_poly.entity_id
_entity_poly.type
_entity_poly.pdbx_seq_one_letter_code
_entity_poly.pdbx_strand_id
1 'polypeptide(L)'
;MNKKIVLISLLFTQITFAQNNNFGTGSAIPAGTGNTTAAGTFYNFIGGGGYNTNQANNAFIGAGVFNSNGALRSGIGAGTSNMISSGPNNSLIGAGIGNQISESGPSSFIGAGKYNRIGSNGVPLGYSGDSSFIGAGTSNAISASVVNSGIVSGSLNQVYNPNSVYTNSNNFIGGGYSNVISNVNFSTIAGGRKNWIDENRSFIGGGESNIVSGSNSVIGGGRGNLVDSGSDHSAILGGFDNTIQSFRSYGTIGGGWSNVIGGGSTAQGQ
;
A
#
# COMPACT_ATOMS: atom_id res chain seq x y z
N MET A 1 -17.15 -75.05 27.71
CA MET A 1 -16.15 -73.96 27.64
C MET A 1 -16.72 -72.85 26.77
N ASN A 2 -17.33 -71.82 27.37
CA ASN A 2 -17.85 -70.66 26.64
C ASN A 2 -16.70 -69.69 26.37
N LYS A 3 -16.25 -69.59 25.11
CA LYS A 3 -15.31 -68.54 24.68
C LYS A 3 -16.10 -67.25 24.47
N LYS A 4 -15.96 -66.29 25.38
CA LYS A 4 -16.42 -64.91 25.18
C LYS A 4 -15.53 -64.26 24.12
N ILE A 5 -16.09 -63.95 22.96
CA ILE A 5 -15.48 -63.08 21.96
C ILE A 5 -15.65 -61.64 22.46
N VAL A 6 -14.55 -60.98 22.79
CA VAL A 6 -14.53 -59.55 23.12
C VAL A 6 -14.47 -58.80 21.80
N LEU A 7 -15.56 -58.13 21.44
CA LEU A 7 -15.60 -57.23 20.29
C LEU A 7 -14.94 -55.90 20.70
N ILE A 8 -13.70 -55.67 20.26
CA ILE A 8 -13.05 -54.38 20.43
C ILE A 8 -13.60 -53.44 19.35
N SER A 9 -14.45 -52.50 19.75
CA SER A 9 -14.89 -51.38 18.92
C SER A 9 -13.70 -50.42 18.75
N LEU A 10 -13.08 -50.42 17.57
CA LEU A 10 -12.19 -49.34 17.16
C LEU A 10 -13.06 -48.16 16.71
N LEU A 11 -13.18 -47.15 17.58
CA LEU A 11 -13.63 -45.82 17.18
C LEU A 11 -12.56 -45.22 16.26
N PHE A 12 -12.78 -45.32 14.94
CA PHE A 12 -12.08 -44.46 13.98
C PHE A 12 -12.63 -43.03 14.15
N THR A 13 -11.97 -42.21 14.95
CA THR A 13 -12.08 -40.76 14.75
C THR A 13 -11.58 -40.48 13.34
N GLN A 14 -12.46 -40.07 12.42
CA GLN A 14 -12.04 -39.57 11.11
C GLN A 14 -11.16 -38.34 11.34
N ILE A 15 -9.85 -38.55 11.32
CA ILE A 15 -8.90 -37.46 11.12
C ILE A 15 -9.00 -37.13 9.64
N THR A 16 -9.91 -36.21 9.29
CA THR A 16 -9.92 -35.58 7.97
C THR A 16 -8.64 -34.77 7.85
N PHE A 17 -7.57 -35.37 7.31
CA PHE A 17 -6.48 -34.60 6.73
C PHE A 17 -7.11 -33.78 5.60
N ALA A 18 -7.14 -32.44 5.72
CA ALA A 18 -7.74 -31.61 4.68
C ALA A 18 -6.97 -31.82 3.37
N GLN A 19 -7.55 -32.60 2.46
CA GLN A 19 -6.96 -32.87 1.15
C GLN A 19 -6.95 -31.59 0.32
N ASN A 20 -6.00 -31.50 -0.61
CA ASN A 20 -5.96 -30.40 -1.56
C ASN A 20 -7.04 -30.61 -2.64
N ASN A 21 -7.67 -29.52 -3.06
CA ASN A 21 -8.74 -29.49 -4.05
C ASN A 21 -8.23 -28.84 -5.34
N ASN A 22 -7.82 -29.64 -6.32
CA ASN A 22 -7.31 -29.14 -7.59
C ASN A 22 -8.40 -29.19 -8.68
N PHE A 23 -9.25 -28.17 -8.76
CA PHE A 23 -10.35 -28.12 -9.75
C PHE A 23 -9.97 -27.40 -11.05
N GLY A 24 -8.82 -26.72 -11.11
CA GLY A 24 -8.36 -26.00 -12.29
C GLY A 24 -7.80 -26.92 -13.38
N THR A 25 -8.11 -26.64 -14.64
CA THR A 25 -7.60 -27.40 -15.80
C THR A 25 -6.11 -27.11 -15.99
N GLY A 26 -5.29 -28.16 -16.11
CA GLY A 26 -3.83 -28.01 -16.25
C GLY A 26 -3.16 -27.36 -15.03
N SER A 27 -3.82 -27.40 -13.87
CA SER A 27 -3.31 -26.81 -12.63
C SER A 27 -2.62 -27.86 -11.76
N ALA A 28 -1.75 -27.42 -10.85
CA ALA A 28 -0.98 -28.32 -9.98
C ALA A 28 -0.94 -27.85 -8.52
N ILE A 29 -1.09 -28.82 -7.60
CA ILE A 29 -0.89 -28.68 -6.16
C ILE A 29 -0.06 -29.89 -5.68
N PRO A 30 1.28 -29.81 -5.62
CA PRO A 30 2.12 -30.97 -5.35
C PRO A 30 2.24 -31.32 -3.86
N ALA A 31 1.94 -30.39 -2.94
CA ALA A 31 2.09 -30.61 -1.51
C ALA A 31 1.10 -29.78 -0.67
N GLY A 32 1.09 -30.02 0.64
CA GLY A 32 0.33 -29.20 1.60
C GLY A 32 -1.05 -29.74 1.95
N THR A 33 -1.86 -28.92 2.60
CA THR A 33 -3.15 -29.30 3.20
C THR A 33 -4.18 -28.20 2.98
N GLY A 34 -5.38 -28.58 2.52
CA GLY A 34 -6.51 -27.65 2.34
C GLY A 34 -6.31 -26.58 1.25
N ASN A 35 -5.33 -26.75 0.35
CA ASN A 35 -5.11 -25.82 -0.75
C ASN A 35 -6.16 -26.04 -1.86
N THR A 36 -6.62 -24.97 -2.51
CA THR A 36 -7.69 -25.04 -3.51
C THR A 36 -7.36 -24.23 -4.76
N THR A 37 -7.48 -24.84 -5.94
CA THR A 37 -7.61 -24.12 -7.21
C THR A 37 -9.08 -24.14 -7.65
N ALA A 38 -9.61 -23.03 -8.16
CA ALA A 38 -11.03 -22.92 -8.51
C ALA A 38 -11.40 -23.64 -9.82
N ALA A 39 -12.62 -24.18 -9.90
CA ALA A 39 -13.16 -24.75 -11.14
C ALA A 39 -13.27 -23.66 -12.23
N GLY A 40 -13.08 -24.05 -13.50
CA GLY A 40 -13.14 -23.12 -14.64
C GLY A 40 -11.89 -22.25 -14.81
N THR A 41 -10.88 -22.42 -13.96
CA THR A 41 -9.59 -21.75 -14.10
C THR A 41 -8.55 -22.63 -14.83
N PHE A 42 -7.52 -22.00 -15.38
CA PHE A 42 -6.49 -22.67 -16.20
C PHE A 42 -5.07 -22.36 -15.71
N TYR A 43 -4.22 -23.39 -15.73
CA TYR A 43 -2.77 -23.29 -15.54
C TYR A 43 -2.34 -22.63 -14.23
N ASN A 44 -2.99 -23.01 -13.13
CA ASN A 44 -2.66 -22.52 -11.80
C ASN A 44 -1.64 -23.37 -11.09
N PHE A 45 -0.89 -22.74 -10.19
CA PHE A 45 0.07 -23.42 -9.35
C PHE A 45 -0.11 -23.03 -7.88
N ILE A 46 -0.17 -24.01 -6.99
CA ILE A 46 0.03 -23.83 -5.55
C ILE A 46 1.13 -24.77 -5.11
N GLY A 47 2.32 -24.26 -4.78
CA GLY A 47 3.49 -25.12 -4.51
C GLY A 47 3.41 -25.92 -3.21
N GLY A 48 2.69 -25.43 -2.20
CA GLY A 48 2.48 -26.14 -0.94
C GLY A 48 1.91 -25.26 0.18
N GLY A 49 2.08 -25.70 1.42
CA GLY A 49 1.58 -24.98 2.60
C GLY A 49 0.12 -25.31 2.93
N GLY A 50 -0.59 -24.39 3.59
CA GLY A 50 -1.90 -24.65 4.17
C GLY A 50 -2.98 -23.65 3.73
N TYR A 51 -4.16 -24.14 3.31
CA TYR A 51 -5.34 -23.29 3.08
C TYR A 51 -5.13 -22.13 2.09
N ASN A 52 -4.27 -22.32 1.08
CA ASN A 52 -4.09 -21.34 0.03
C ASN A 52 -5.16 -21.53 -1.06
N THR A 53 -5.63 -20.44 -1.65
CA THR A 53 -6.71 -20.45 -2.63
C THR A 53 -6.33 -19.66 -3.87
N ASN A 54 -6.40 -20.28 -5.05
CA ASN A 54 -6.11 -19.65 -6.32
C ASN A 54 -7.34 -19.73 -7.25
N GLN A 55 -7.86 -18.57 -7.64
CA GLN A 55 -9.17 -18.40 -8.30
C GLN A 55 -9.09 -17.76 -9.69
N ALA A 56 -7.90 -17.46 -10.20
CA ALA A 56 -7.70 -16.84 -11.50
C ALA A 56 -6.94 -17.75 -12.47
N ASN A 57 -6.77 -17.32 -13.72
CA ASN A 57 -5.97 -18.05 -14.70
C ASN A 57 -4.49 -17.62 -14.63
N ASN A 58 -3.59 -18.56 -14.92
CA ASN A 58 -2.14 -18.33 -14.95
C ASN A 58 -1.62 -17.69 -13.65
N ALA A 59 -2.29 -17.94 -12.54
CA ALA A 59 -1.96 -17.37 -11.25
C ALA A 59 -1.14 -18.38 -10.45
N PHE A 60 -0.28 -17.89 -9.55
CA PHE A 60 0.50 -18.78 -8.70
C PHE A 60 0.48 -18.37 -7.23
N ILE A 61 0.60 -19.38 -6.36
CA ILE A 61 0.96 -19.24 -4.95
C ILE A 61 2.15 -20.17 -4.71
N GLY A 62 3.31 -19.63 -4.34
CA GLY A 62 4.51 -20.45 -4.15
C GLY A 62 4.41 -21.34 -2.91
N ALA A 63 4.13 -20.75 -1.74
CA ALA A 63 3.96 -21.45 -0.48
C ALA A 63 3.20 -20.60 0.55
N GLY A 64 3.11 -21.07 1.79
CA GLY A 64 2.60 -20.29 2.92
C GLY A 64 1.24 -20.74 3.40
N VAL A 65 0.56 -19.88 4.16
CA VAL A 65 -0.72 -20.22 4.79
C VAL A 65 -1.77 -19.15 4.53
N PHE A 66 -3.00 -19.54 4.19
CA PHE A 66 -4.14 -18.63 3.98
C PHE A 66 -3.91 -17.54 2.92
N ASN A 67 -3.06 -17.79 1.92
CA ASN A 67 -2.92 -16.84 0.81
C ASN A 67 -4.06 -17.01 -0.18
N SER A 68 -4.61 -15.91 -0.69
CA SER A 68 -5.70 -15.91 -1.66
C SER A 68 -5.31 -15.10 -2.89
N ASN A 69 -5.36 -15.72 -4.05
CA ASN A 69 -5.08 -15.06 -5.32
C ASN A 69 -6.27 -15.17 -6.28
N GLY A 70 -6.86 -14.02 -6.64
CA GLY A 70 -8.01 -13.91 -7.52
C GLY A 70 -7.76 -13.19 -8.85
N ALA A 71 -6.54 -12.77 -9.18
CA ALA A 71 -6.26 -11.97 -10.38
C ALA A 71 -5.51 -12.74 -11.49
N LEU A 72 -5.81 -12.43 -12.76
CA LEU A 72 -5.15 -13.05 -13.92
C LEU A 72 -3.64 -12.76 -13.92
N ARG A 73 -2.81 -13.77 -14.21
CA ARG A 73 -1.33 -13.63 -14.33
C ARG A 73 -0.67 -13.01 -13.10
N SER A 74 -1.24 -13.21 -11.93
CA SER A 74 -0.74 -12.64 -10.69
C SER A 74 -0.08 -13.69 -9.79
N GLY A 75 0.66 -13.24 -8.79
CA GLY A 75 1.48 -14.11 -7.97
C GLY A 75 1.47 -13.76 -6.49
N ILE A 76 1.49 -14.79 -5.65
CA ILE A 76 1.91 -14.66 -4.25
C ILE A 76 3.10 -15.60 -4.05
N GLY A 77 4.27 -15.05 -3.72
CA GLY A 77 5.48 -15.86 -3.53
C GLY A 77 5.37 -16.76 -2.30
N ALA A 78 5.18 -16.17 -1.12
CA ALA A 78 4.99 -16.90 0.13
C ALA A 78 4.27 -16.06 1.20
N GLY A 79 4.23 -16.57 2.44
CA GLY A 79 3.80 -15.80 3.61
C GLY A 79 2.45 -16.23 4.15
N THR A 80 1.83 -15.36 4.95
CA THR A 80 0.57 -15.67 5.65
C THR A 80 -0.51 -14.64 5.34
N SER A 81 -1.70 -15.08 4.97
CA SER A 81 -2.87 -14.22 4.78
C SER A 81 -2.67 -13.10 3.76
N ASN A 82 -1.82 -13.28 2.76
CA ASN A 82 -1.69 -12.32 1.67
C ASN A 82 -2.85 -12.49 0.69
N MET A 83 -3.33 -11.38 0.14
CA MET A 83 -4.49 -11.37 -0.76
C MET A 83 -4.22 -10.53 -2.00
N ILE A 84 -4.44 -11.12 -3.16
CA ILE A 84 -4.68 -10.38 -4.40
C ILE A 84 -6.14 -10.63 -4.76
N SER A 85 -6.97 -9.59 -4.78
CA SER A 85 -8.40 -9.71 -5.11
C SER A 85 -8.60 -10.07 -6.59
N SER A 86 -9.84 -10.29 -7.02
CA SER A 86 -10.16 -10.26 -8.46
C SER A 86 -9.98 -8.84 -9.01
N GLY A 87 -9.42 -8.71 -10.23
CA GLY A 87 -9.26 -7.42 -10.93
C GLY A 87 -7.80 -6.97 -11.14
N PRO A 88 -6.94 -6.94 -10.10
CA PRO A 88 -5.53 -6.51 -10.18
C PRO A 88 -4.61 -7.43 -10.99
N ASN A 89 -4.86 -7.59 -12.29
CA ASN A 89 -4.13 -8.50 -13.16
C ASN A 89 -2.63 -8.15 -13.21
N ASN A 90 -1.77 -9.15 -13.41
CA ASN A 90 -0.31 -8.99 -13.43
C ASN A 90 0.31 -8.46 -12.12
N SER A 91 -0.40 -8.52 -11.00
CA SER A 91 0.12 -8.05 -9.71
C SER A 91 0.91 -9.14 -8.97
N LEU A 92 1.80 -8.72 -8.07
CA LEU A 92 2.62 -9.64 -7.28
C LEU A 92 2.73 -9.19 -5.83
N ILE A 93 2.49 -10.12 -4.92
CA ILE A 93 2.94 -10.03 -3.53
C ILE A 93 4.11 -10.99 -3.36
N GLY A 94 5.30 -10.48 -3.07
CA GLY A 94 6.49 -11.32 -2.90
C GLY A 94 6.38 -12.22 -1.67
N ALA A 95 6.21 -11.63 -0.48
CA ALA A 95 6.04 -12.37 0.77
C ALA A 95 5.36 -11.51 1.85
N GLY A 96 5.37 -12.02 3.10
CA GLY A 96 4.98 -11.25 4.27
C GLY A 96 3.65 -11.70 4.87
N ILE A 97 3.03 -10.82 5.65
CA ILE A 97 1.82 -11.13 6.42
C ILE A 97 0.73 -10.11 6.13
N GLY A 98 -0.43 -10.58 5.67
CA GLY A 98 -1.61 -9.75 5.55
C GLY A 98 -1.49 -8.63 4.52
N ASN A 99 -0.58 -8.74 3.54
CA ASN A 99 -0.46 -7.76 2.48
C ASN A 99 -1.61 -7.93 1.48
N GLN A 100 -2.13 -6.83 0.96
CA GLN A 100 -3.32 -6.84 0.11
C GLN A 100 -3.13 -5.96 -1.12
N ILE A 101 -3.43 -6.51 -2.29
CA ILE A 101 -3.61 -5.77 -3.54
C ILE A 101 -5.07 -5.98 -3.95
N SER A 102 -5.90 -4.95 -3.86
CA SER A 102 -7.35 -5.09 -3.96
C SER A 102 -8.00 -3.97 -4.76
N GLU A 103 -8.87 -4.29 -5.72
CA GLU A 103 -9.64 -3.29 -6.48
C GLU A 103 -8.76 -2.14 -7.04
N SER A 104 -7.51 -2.47 -7.34
CA SER A 104 -6.53 -1.61 -8.00
C SER A 104 -6.46 -1.98 -9.48
N GLY A 105 -5.92 -1.07 -10.28
CA GLY A 105 -5.52 -1.45 -11.64
C GLY A 105 -4.39 -2.47 -11.69
N PRO A 106 -4.13 -3.01 -12.90
CA PRO A 106 -3.17 -4.08 -13.10
C PRO A 106 -1.73 -3.63 -12.90
N SER A 107 -0.86 -4.57 -12.52
CA SER A 107 0.61 -4.42 -12.42
C SER A 107 1.14 -3.78 -11.14
N SER A 108 0.44 -3.96 -10.02
CA SER A 108 0.91 -3.51 -8.71
C SER A 108 1.83 -4.53 -8.03
N PHE A 109 2.75 -4.04 -7.19
CA PHE A 109 3.71 -4.87 -6.48
C PHE A 109 3.78 -4.54 -4.99
N ILE A 110 3.70 -5.56 -4.15
CA ILE A 110 4.12 -5.51 -2.76
C ILE A 110 5.27 -6.49 -2.56
N GLY A 111 6.45 -6.01 -2.19
CA GLY A 111 7.63 -6.88 -2.05
C GLY A 111 7.53 -7.78 -0.82
N ALA A 112 7.41 -7.18 0.35
CA ALA A 112 7.31 -7.90 1.62
C ALA A 112 6.63 -7.05 2.71
N GLY A 113 6.73 -7.50 3.96
CA GLY A 113 6.30 -6.75 5.13
C GLY A 113 4.94 -7.18 5.67
N LYS A 114 4.29 -6.31 6.43
CA LYS A 114 3.06 -6.62 7.16
C LYS A 114 1.97 -5.61 6.87
N TYR A 115 0.77 -6.07 6.50
CA TYR A 115 -0.41 -5.23 6.31
C TYR A 115 -0.24 -4.06 5.33
N ASN A 116 0.65 -4.20 4.35
CA ASN A 116 0.75 -3.21 3.28
C ASN A 116 -0.43 -3.38 2.33
N ARG A 117 -0.97 -2.25 1.84
CA ARG A 117 -2.17 -2.23 1.01
C ARG A 117 -1.98 -1.37 -0.23
N ILE A 118 -2.34 -1.92 -1.38
CA ILE A 118 -2.52 -1.17 -2.62
C ILE A 118 -3.97 -1.36 -3.07
N GLY A 119 -4.68 -0.26 -3.24
CA GLY A 119 -6.06 -0.24 -3.74
C GLY A 119 -7.11 0.14 -2.68
N SER A 120 -8.35 -0.35 -2.84
CA SER A 120 -9.50 0.19 -2.09
C SER A 120 -9.63 -0.37 -0.67
N ASN A 121 -10.27 0.41 0.22
CA ASN A 121 -10.85 -0.06 1.48
C ASN A 121 -12.37 -0.27 1.34
N GLY A 122 -12.85 -0.84 0.22
CA GLY A 122 -14.28 -1.12 0.02
C GLY A 122 -15.09 0.03 -0.61
N VAL A 123 -14.44 0.90 -1.38
CA VAL A 123 -15.11 1.86 -2.26
C VAL A 123 -14.81 1.48 -3.71
N PRO A 124 -15.80 1.01 -4.48
CA PRO A 124 -15.61 0.68 -5.88
C PRO A 124 -15.52 1.98 -6.68
N LEU A 125 -14.30 2.49 -6.82
CA LEU A 125 -13.98 3.46 -7.85
C LEU A 125 -13.59 2.64 -9.08
N GLY A 126 -14.18 2.98 -10.23
CA GLY A 126 -13.97 2.31 -11.52
C GLY A 126 -12.50 2.07 -11.88
N TYR A 127 -12.27 1.40 -13.01
CA TYR A 127 -10.93 0.95 -13.41
C TYR A 127 -9.87 2.08 -13.41
N SER A 128 -9.13 2.24 -12.30
CA SER A 128 -7.85 2.96 -12.22
C SER A 128 -6.74 2.08 -12.78
N GLY A 129 -5.71 2.63 -13.40
CA GLY A 129 -4.56 1.89 -13.92
C GLY A 129 -3.38 1.87 -12.95
N ASP A 130 -3.27 0.88 -12.08
CA ASP A 130 -2.34 0.95 -10.94
C ASP A 130 -1.08 0.09 -11.11
N SER A 131 -0.04 0.77 -11.57
CA SER A 131 1.38 0.39 -11.51
C SER A 131 2.02 0.86 -10.19
N SER A 132 1.39 0.59 -9.05
CA SER A 132 1.84 1.08 -7.74
C SER A 132 2.79 0.11 -7.05
N PHE A 133 3.70 0.66 -6.25
CA PHE A 133 4.78 -0.11 -5.62
C PHE A 133 4.81 0.14 -4.11
N ILE A 134 4.78 -0.95 -3.35
CA ILE A 134 5.23 -0.95 -1.95
C ILE A 134 6.38 -1.93 -1.81
N GLY A 135 7.58 -1.44 -1.49
CA GLY A 135 8.75 -2.30 -1.36
C GLY A 135 8.66 -3.23 -0.16
N ALA A 136 8.55 -2.65 1.04
CA ALA A 136 8.42 -3.38 2.30
C ALA A 136 7.77 -2.52 3.40
N GLY A 137 7.86 -2.97 4.65
CA GLY A 137 7.45 -2.20 5.82
C GLY A 137 6.14 -2.67 6.43
N THR A 138 5.52 -1.82 7.27
CA THR A 138 4.31 -2.17 8.02
C THR A 138 3.21 -1.14 7.83
N SER A 139 2.05 -1.58 7.35
CA SER A 139 0.85 -0.75 7.24
C SER A 139 1.05 0.48 6.35
N ASN A 140 1.83 0.35 5.27
CA ASN A 140 1.88 1.35 4.22
C ASN A 140 0.67 1.19 3.29
N ALA A 141 0.10 2.28 2.81
CA ALA A 141 -1.10 2.27 1.99
C ALA A 141 -0.99 3.19 0.78
N ILE A 142 -1.35 2.67 -0.39
CA ILE A 142 -1.61 3.44 -1.59
C ILE A 142 -3.06 3.21 -1.99
N SER A 143 -3.88 4.25 -2.01
CA SER A 143 -5.32 4.16 -2.32
C SER A 143 -5.58 3.82 -3.81
N ALA A 144 -6.70 3.17 -4.11
CA ALA A 144 -7.15 2.87 -5.49
C ALA A 144 -7.33 4.10 -6.40
N SER A 145 -7.48 5.28 -5.82
CA SER A 145 -7.55 6.55 -6.56
C SER A 145 -6.17 7.07 -7.03
N VAL A 146 -5.10 6.34 -6.74
CA VAL A 146 -3.70 6.75 -6.96
C VAL A 146 -3.01 5.77 -7.90
N VAL A 147 -2.56 6.30 -9.04
CA VAL A 147 -1.77 5.55 -10.05
C VAL A 147 -0.26 5.78 -9.85
N ASN A 148 0.57 4.92 -10.45
CA ASN A 148 2.03 5.05 -10.61
C ASN A 148 2.81 5.65 -9.42
N SER A 149 2.47 5.25 -8.20
CA SER A 149 3.06 5.82 -6.98
C SER A 149 3.81 4.76 -6.19
N GLY A 150 4.84 5.20 -5.46
CA GLY A 150 5.77 4.32 -4.77
C GLY A 150 5.95 4.67 -3.31
N ILE A 151 5.85 3.66 -2.44
CA ILE A 151 6.34 3.70 -1.07
C ILE A 151 7.45 2.66 -0.95
N VAL A 152 8.69 3.07 -0.71
CA VAL A 152 9.80 2.11 -0.70
C VAL A 152 9.78 1.25 0.57
N SER A 153 9.58 1.86 1.74
CA SER A 153 9.62 1.16 3.03
C SER A 153 8.94 1.96 4.15
N GLY A 154 9.17 1.58 5.41
CA GLY A 154 8.73 2.32 6.57
C GLY A 154 7.41 1.81 7.15
N SER A 155 6.74 2.65 7.95
CA SER A 155 5.47 2.27 8.57
C SER A 155 4.45 3.39 8.56
N LEU A 156 3.19 3.04 8.33
CA LEU A 156 2.05 3.96 8.32
C LEU A 156 2.18 5.08 7.28
N ASN A 157 2.96 4.89 6.22
CA ASN A 157 3.04 5.86 5.15
C ASN A 157 1.83 5.71 4.22
N GLN A 158 1.25 6.84 3.79
CA GLN A 158 0.02 6.83 3.02
C GLN A 158 0.11 7.75 1.81
N VAL A 159 -0.33 7.25 0.66
CA VAL A 159 -0.61 8.05 -0.53
C VAL A 159 -2.07 7.83 -0.90
N TYR A 160 -2.89 8.86 -0.83
CA TYR A 160 -4.31 8.73 -1.13
C TYR A 160 -4.91 9.97 -1.75
N ASN A 161 -6.04 9.83 -2.43
CA ASN A 161 -6.80 10.97 -2.93
C ASN A 161 -8.26 10.83 -2.49
N PRO A 162 -8.70 11.54 -1.43
CA PRO A 162 -10.05 11.43 -0.90
C PRO A 162 -11.11 11.93 -1.88
N ASN A 163 -10.76 12.83 -2.81
CA ASN A 163 -11.70 13.37 -3.78
C ASN A 163 -12.05 12.39 -4.91
N SER A 164 -11.44 11.19 -4.93
CA SER A 164 -11.83 10.06 -5.79
C SER A 164 -11.82 10.36 -7.31
N VAL A 165 -11.30 11.50 -7.73
CA VAL A 165 -11.00 11.81 -9.12
C VAL A 165 -9.65 11.18 -9.44
N TYR A 166 -9.57 10.34 -10.48
CA TYR A 166 -8.29 9.80 -10.93
C TYR A 166 -7.34 10.97 -11.23
N THR A 167 -6.28 11.05 -10.45
CA THR A 167 -5.22 12.04 -10.58
C THR A 167 -4.04 11.34 -11.26
N ASN A 168 -3.32 12.01 -12.18
CA ASN A 168 -2.18 11.43 -12.92
C ASN A 168 -0.95 11.26 -11.98
N SER A 169 -1.12 10.39 -10.99
CA SER A 169 -0.37 10.33 -9.75
C SER A 169 1.00 9.71 -9.99
N ASN A 170 2.01 10.31 -9.41
CA ASN A 170 3.43 9.99 -9.60
C ASN A 170 4.12 10.37 -8.30
N ASN A 171 3.57 9.88 -7.20
CA ASN A 171 3.96 10.29 -5.86
C ASN A 171 4.98 9.32 -5.29
N PHE A 172 5.89 9.83 -4.47
CA PHE A 172 6.96 9.04 -3.91
C PHE A 172 7.12 9.28 -2.41
N ILE A 173 7.15 8.20 -1.64
CA ILE A 173 7.60 8.19 -0.26
C ILE A 173 8.79 7.24 -0.13
N GLY A 174 9.98 7.77 0.16
CA GLY A 174 11.18 6.96 0.31
C GLY A 174 11.20 6.07 1.56
N GLY A 175 10.43 6.44 2.58
CA GLY A 175 10.19 5.60 3.76
C GLY A 175 9.89 6.42 5.00
N GLY A 176 10.27 5.90 6.17
CA GLY A 176 10.05 6.56 7.45
C GLY A 176 8.70 6.20 8.09
N TYR A 177 8.19 7.08 8.95
CA TYR A 177 7.02 6.80 9.78
C TYR A 177 5.92 7.83 9.60
N SER A 178 4.71 7.38 9.23
CA SER A 178 3.50 8.19 9.21
C SER A 178 3.58 9.41 8.28
N ASN A 179 4.29 9.29 7.15
CA ASN A 179 4.30 10.33 6.13
C ASN A 179 3.08 10.22 5.21
N VAL A 180 2.52 11.37 4.82
CA VAL A 180 1.27 11.43 4.06
C VAL A 180 1.42 12.30 2.83
N ILE A 181 0.98 11.79 1.68
CA ILE A 181 0.74 12.56 0.47
C ILE A 181 -0.76 12.41 0.14
N SER A 182 -1.51 13.50 0.22
CA SER A 182 -2.97 13.51 -0.02
C SER A 182 -3.37 14.52 -1.09
N ASN A 183 -4.43 14.28 -1.87
CA ASN A 183 -5.02 15.26 -2.83
C ASN A 183 -4.14 15.70 -4.03
N VAL A 184 -3.04 15.00 -4.36
CA VAL A 184 -2.00 15.59 -5.22
C VAL A 184 -1.34 14.66 -6.24
N ASN A 185 -0.68 15.30 -7.20
CA ASN A 185 0.17 14.71 -8.22
C ASN A 185 1.63 15.19 -8.10
N PHE A 186 2.56 14.30 -8.46
CA PHE A 186 4.00 14.60 -8.60
C PHE A 186 4.68 15.11 -7.32
N SER A 187 4.20 14.69 -6.15
CA SER A 187 4.77 15.11 -4.87
C SER A 187 5.68 14.04 -4.28
N THR A 188 6.69 14.49 -3.53
CA THR A 188 7.72 13.61 -2.97
C THR A 188 7.98 13.93 -1.51
N ILE A 189 7.97 12.89 -0.68
CA ILE A 189 8.55 12.91 0.66
C ILE A 189 9.72 11.93 0.66
N ALA A 190 10.95 12.42 0.76
CA ALA A 190 12.11 11.53 0.71
C ALA A 190 12.17 10.57 1.92
N GLY A 191 11.63 10.99 3.07
CA GLY A 191 11.50 10.15 4.26
C GLY A 191 11.13 10.95 5.51
N GLY A 192 11.51 10.47 6.69
CA GLY A 192 11.30 11.16 7.97
C GLY A 192 10.03 10.71 8.70
N ARG A 193 9.49 11.59 9.55
CA ARG A 193 8.41 11.27 10.48
C ARG A 193 7.29 12.30 10.43
N LYS A 194 6.05 11.86 10.19
CA LYS A 194 4.86 12.73 10.22
C LYS A 194 4.94 13.94 9.28
N ASN A 195 5.60 13.80 8.13
CA ASN A 195 5.59 14.83 7.10
C ASN A 195 4.32 14.73 6.25
N TRP A 196 3.77 15.86 5.81
CA TRP A 196 2.52 15.90 5.08
C TRP A 196 2.60 16.85 3.88
N ILE A 197 2.25 16.36 2.70
CA ILE A 197 1.99 17.17 1.51
C ILE A 197 0.53 17.02 1.13
N ASP A 198 -0.18 18.13 0.96
CA ASP A 198 -1.56 18.15 0.44
C ASP A 198 -1.75 19.05 -0.79
N GLU A 199 -0.67 19.63 -1.33
CA GLU A 199 -0.66 20.32 -2.64
C GLU A 199 0.30 19.75 -3.71
N ASN A 200 0.00 20.06 -4.97
CA ASN A 200 0.63 19.43 -6.15
C ASN A 200 2.10 19.86 -6.34
N ARG A 201 2.91 18.95 -6.91
CA ARG A 201 4.30 19.21 -7.32
C ARG A 201 5.18 19.72 -6.17
N SER A 202 4.95 19.19 -4.98
CA SER A 202 5.59 19.66 -3.75
C SER A 202 6.60 18.64 -3.23
N PHE A 203 7.58 19.12 -2.46
CA PHE A 203 8.69 18.30 -1.99
C PHE A 203 8.97 18.52 -0.50
N ILE A 204 9.14 17.41 0.22
CA ILE A 204 9.72 17.40 1.57
C ILE A 204 10.95 16.49 1.54
N GLY A 205 12.13 17.06 1.80
CA GLY A 205 13.40 16.30 1.80
C GLY A 205 13.56 15.35 2.98
N GLY A 206 12.83 15.56 4.06
CA GLY A 206 12.80 14.68 5.23
C GLY A 206 12.48 15.44 6.52
N GLY A 207 12.96 14.92 7.65
CA GLY A 207 12.75 15.55 8.95
C GLY A 207 11.44 15.14 9.62
N GLU A 208 10.92 16.01 10.49
CA GLU A 208 9.78 15.69 11.35
C GLU A 208 8.68 16.75 11.32
N SER A 209 7.44 16.33 11.11
CA SER A 209 6.27 17.22 11.24
C SER A 209 6.33 18.47 10.34
N ASN A 210 6.89 18.31 9.14
CA ASN A 210 6.84 19.37 8.12
C ASN A 210 5.56 19.24 7.27
N ILE A 211 4.97 20.37 6.89
CA ILE A 211 3.71 20.43 6.16
C ILE A 211 3.86 21.35 4.94
N VAL A 212 3.49 20.87 3.76
CA VAL A 212 3.42 21.67 2.53
C VAL A 212 2.01 21.64 1.95
N SER A 213 1.36 22.80 2.04
CA SER A 213 0.01 23.10 1.53
C SER A 213 -0.01 24.21 0.49
N GLY A 214 1.16 24.66 0.02
CA GLY A 214 1.28 25.47 -1.20
C GLY A 214 1.68 24.60 -2.39
N SER A 215 1.09 24.84 -3.56
CA SER A 215 1.48 24.13 -4.78
C SER A 215 2.90 24.52 -5.18
N ASN A 216 3.64 23.61 -5.83
CA ASN A 216 5.00 23.84 -6.31
C ASN A 216 5.99 24.28 -5.21
N SER A 217 5.76 23.86 -3.96
CA SER A 217 6.52 24.35 -2.81
C SER A 217 7.45 23.30 -2.22
N VAL A 218 8.46 23.76 -1.48
CA VAL A 218 9.57 22.94 -1.01
C VAL A 218 9.82 23.17 0.48
N ILE A 219 9.92 22.07 1.24
CA ILE A 219 10.60 22.05 2.52
C ILE A 219 11.82 21.12 2.40
N GLY A 220 13.03 21.67 2.52
CA GLY A 220 14.27 20.88 2.41
C GLY A 220 14.43 19.85 3.53
N GLY A 221 13.91 20.14 4.72
CA GLY A 221 13.91 19.24 5.88
C GLY A 221 13.71 20.00 7.18
N GLY A 222 14.23 19.47 8.30
CA GLY A 222 14.08 20.09 9.61
C GLY A 222 12.86 19.62 10.38
N ARG A 223 12.36 20.42 11.33
CA ARG A 223 11.22 20.03 12.17
C ARG A 223 10.19 21.16 12.29
N GLY A 224 8.92 20.81 12.14
CA GLY A 224 7.81 21.75 12.40
C GLY A 224 7.69 22.89 11.39
N ASN A 225 8.26 22.76 10.19
CA ASN A 225 8.16 23.82 9.18
C ASN A 225 6.83 23.72 8.41
N LEU A 226 6.26 24.87 8.06
CA LEU A 226 4.96 24.97 7.39
C LEU A 226 5.04 25.93 6.19
N VAL A 227 4.65 25.44 5.02
CA VAL A 227 4.20 26.27 3.90
C VAL A 227 2.69 26.13 3.80
N ASP A 228 1.96 27.18 4.16
CA ASP A 228 0.51 27.14 4.28
C ASP A 228 -0.20 27.41 2.93
N SER A 229 -1.50 27.09 2.89
CA SER A 229 -2.41 27.19 1.75
C SER A 229 -2.33 28.50 0.96
N GLY A 230 -2.39 28.38 -0.36
CA GLY A 230 -2.31 29.52 -1.28
C GLY A 230 -0.93 30.18 -1.35
N SER A 231 0.10 29.61 -0.72
CA SER A 231 1.48 30.13 -0.75
C SER A 231 2.32 29.40 -1.77
N ASP A 232 1.88 29.43 -3.03
CA ASP A 232 2.50 28.64 -4.09
C ASP A 232 3.94 29.10 -4.40
N HIS A 233 4.75 28.18 -4.94
CA HIS A 233 6.15 28.45 -5.31
C HIS A 233 7.02 28.92 -4.13
N SER A 234 6.71 28.48 -2.91
CA SER A 234 7.43 28.89 -1.70
C SER A 234 8.46 27.86 -1.27
N ALA A 235 9.47 28.30 -0.53
CA ALA A 235 10.55 27.44 -0.08
C ALA A 235 10.97 27.70 1.38
N ILE A 236 11.10 26.63 2.16
CA ILE A 236 11.80 26.63 3.44
C ILE A 236 12.95 25.63 3.32
N LEU A 237 14.20 26.08 3.31
CA LEU A 237 15.34 25.16 3.07
C LEU A 237 15.60 24.21 4.26
N GLY A 238 15.18 24.57 5.46
CA GLY A 238 15.29 23.73 6.66
C GLY A 238 15.03 24.52 7.94
N GLY A 239 15.46 23.98 9.09
CA GLY A 239 15.35 24.64 10.39
C GLY A 239 14.23 24.10 11.28
N PHE A 240 13.87 24.87 12.30
CA PHE A 240 12.89 24.49 13.32
C PHE A 240 11.75 25.52 13.39
N ASP A 241 10.50 25.08 13.26
CA ASP A 241 9.28 25.89 13.41
C ASP A 241 9.20 27.14 12.50
N ASN A 242 9.70 27.08 11.26
CA ASN A 242 9.54 28.20 10.32
C ASN A 242 8.19 28.12 9.58
N THR A 243 7.57 29.27 9.34
CA THR A 243 6.23 29.34 8.71
C THR A 243 6.17 30.36 7.58
N ILE A 244 5.68 29.93 6.42
CA ILE A 244 5.17 30.81 5.38
C ILE A 244 3.64 30.75 5.47
N GLN A 245 3.04 31.85 5.94
CA GLN A 245 1.60 31.94 6.19
C GLN A 245 0.79 31.90 4.89
N SER A 246 -0.52 31.66 4.99
CA SER A 246 -1.39 31.52 3.83
C SER A 246 -1.36 32.72 2.88
N PHE A 247 -1.50 32.45 1.58
CA PHE A 247 -1.48 33.45 0.50
C PHE A 247 -0.18 34.28 0.45
N ARG A 248 0.97 33.62 0.67
CA ARG A 248 2.31 34.23 0.58
C ARG A 248 3.16 33.55 -0.48
N SER A 249 2.65 33.50 -1.72
CA SER A 249 3.36 32.91 -2.85
C SER A 249 4.76 33.51 -3.00
N TYR A 250 5.70 32.70 -3.45
CA TYR A 250 7.12 33.06 -3.62
C TYR A 250 7.87 33.39 -2.31
N GLY A 251 7.32 33.02 -1.15
CA GLY A 251 8.01 33.17 0.13
C GLY A 251 9.24 32.27 0.22
N THR A 252 10.35 32.80 0.74
CA THR A 252 11.58 32.02 0.93
C THR A 252 12.17 32.23 2.32
N ILE A 253 12.29 31.15 3.09
CA ILE A 253 13.01 31.10 4.36
C ILE A 253 14.26 30.23 4.16
N GLY A 254 15.45 30.82 4.28
CA GLY A 254 16.71 30.10 4.13
C GLY A 254 17.01 29.08 5.24
N GLY A 255 16.35 29.20 6.40
CA GLY A 255 16.48 28.31 7.54
C GLY A 255 16.32 29.07 8.87
N GLY A 256 16.81 28.46 9.96
CA GLY A 256 16.78 29.07 11.30
C GLY A 256 15.64 28.56 12.18
N TRP A 257 15.30 29.34 13.21
CA TRP A 257 14.28 28.99 14.20
C TRP A 257 13.15 30.03 14.23
N SER A 258 11.90 29.58 14.13
CA SER A 258 10.70 30.39 14.35
C SER A 258 10.59 31.62 13.44
N ASN A 259 11.15 31.56 12.22
CA ASN A 259 10.97 32.64 11.25
C ASN A 259 9.58 32.58 10.63
N VAL A 260 8.98 33.74 10.39
CA VAL A 260 7.65 33.84 9.79
C VAL A 260 7.67 34.81 8.62
N ILE A 261 7.24 34.34 7.44
CA ILE A 261 6.80 35.22 6.35
C ILE A 261 5.29 35.37 6.50
N GLY A 262 4.90 36.51 7.06
CA GLY A 262 3.51 36.89 7.27
C GLY A 262 3.18 38.21 6.57
N GLY A 263 1.89 38.55 6.55
CA GLY A 263 1.48 39.90 6.11
C GLY A 263 1.80 40.92 7.19
N GLY A 264 2.54 41.98 6.83
CA GLY A 264 2.44 43.25 7.56
C GLY A 264 1.01 43.75 7.45
N SER A 265 0.47 44.24 8.57
CA SER A 265 -0.86 44.85 8.75
C SER A 265 -1.60 45.26 7.47
N THR A 266 -2.83 44.79 7.30
CA THR A 266 -3.82 45.45 6.45
C THR A 266 -3.99 46.89 6.93
N ALA A 267 -3.29 47.84 6.31
CA ALA A 267 -3.75 49.21 6.29
C ALA A 267 -4.94 49.25 5.31
N GLN A 268 -6.15 49.04 5.82
CA GLN A 268 -7.32 49.63 5.17
C GLN A 268 -7.22 51.14 5.41
N GLY A 269 -6.87 51.87 4.35
CA GLY A 269 -6.88 53.33 4.33
C GLY A 269 -6.21 53.85 3.06
N GLN A 270 -6.98 54.04 1.99
CA GLN A 270 -7.70 55.29 1.66
C GLN A 270 -8.78 54.99 0.62
#